data_AF-A0A7I7QZK2-F1
#
_entry.id   AF-A0A7I7QZK2-F1
#
_cell.length_a   1.000
_cell.length_b   1.000
_cell.length_c   1.000
_cell.angle_alpha   90.00
_cell.angle_beta   90.00
_cell.angle_gamma   90.00
#
_symmetry.space_group_name_H-M   'P 1'
#
loop_
_entity.id
_entity.type
_entity.pdbx_description
1 polymer ?
#
loop_
_entity_poly.entity_id
_entity_poly.type
_entity_poly.pdbx_seq_one_letter_code
_entity_poly.pdbx_strand_id
1 'polypeptide(L)'
;MLDTIAKIVVIVLGVHVVAKFAFFTLPYRRRRAALDKQYGDKPSATASSDVVLMIFTVTIAVLLLCRGVEPVSFLGGLWIGATLIQLYFHGFRRPVPEHRSAPPRTSPLKEMSYAIQDAPWRPWPQVLTLIVLVGYGLIDLIR
;
A
#
# COMPACT_ATOMS: atom_id res chain seq x y z
N MET A 1 -26.99 9.34 6.97
CA MET A 1 -26.66 8.12 6.19
C MET A 1 -25.26 8.20 5.58
N LEU A 2 -24.92 9.27 4.85
CA LEU A 2 -23.58 9.48 4.27
C LEU A 2 -22.47 9.42 5.33
N ASP A 3 -22.70 10.00 6.51
CA ASP A 3 -21.72 10.00 7.58
C ASP A 3 -21.37 8.62 8.10
N THR A 4 -22.39 7.76 8.28
CA THR A 4 -22.23 6.37 8.73
C THR A 4 -21.48 5.56 7.67
N ILE A 5 -21.84 5.73 6.40
CA ILE A 5 -21.17 5.06 5.28
C ILE A 5 -19.70 5.44 5.24
N ALA A 6 -19.40 6.75 5.27
CA ALA A 6 -18.02 7.23 5.26
C ALA A 6 -17.22 6.74 6.48
N LYS A 7 -17.82 6.71 7.68
CA LYS A 7 -17.18 6.14 8.87
C LYS A 7 -16.83 4.66 8.68
N ILE A 8 -17.79 3.84 8.28
CA ILE A 8 -17.57 2.40 8.04
C ILE A 8 -16.49 2.20 6.99
N VAL A 9 -16.58 2.92 5.87
CA VAL A 9 -15.60 2.82 4.78
C VAL A 9 -14.21 3.19 5.27
N VAL A 10 -14.03 4.31 5.97
CA VAL A 10 -12.72 4.74 6.49
C VAL A 10 -12.17 3.74 7.52
N ILE A 11 -13.02 3.17 8.40
CA ILE A 11 -12.60 2.13 9.35
C ILE A 11 -12.08 0.90 8.60
N VAL A 12 -12.85 0.40 7.63
CA VAL A 12 -12.43 -0.76 6.81
C VAL A 12 -11.14 -0.46 6.07
N LEU A 13 -10.98 0.75 5.50
CA LEU A 13 -9.77 1.14 4.81
C LEU A 13 -8.56 1.26 5.75
N GLY A 14 -8.73 1.83 6.95
CA GLY A 14 -7.68 1.90 7.95
C GLY A 14 -7.22 0.51 8.39
N VAL A 15 -8.17 -0.39 8.68
CA VAL A 15 -7.87 -1.79 9.01
C VAL A 15 -7.15 -2.48 7.84
N HIS A 16 -7.61 -2.28 6.60
CA HIS A 16 -7.00 -2.85 5.41
C HIS A 16 -5.56 -2.39 5.20
N VAL A 17 -5.25 -1.11 5.48
CA VAL A 17 -3.87 -0.57 5.38
C VAL A 17 -2.93 -1.35 6.29
N VAL A 18 -3.31 -1.59 7.55
CA VAL A 18 -2.47 -2.36 8.49
C VAL A 18 -2.43 -3.84 8.11
N ALA A 19 -3.56 -4.42 7.75
CA ALA A 19 -3.68 -5.84 7.41
C ALA A 19 -2.81 -6.24 6.21
N LYS A 20 -2.60 -5.34 5.23
CA LYS A 20 -1.71 -5.62 4.09
C LYS A 20 -0.28 -5.97 4.51
N PHE A 21 0.23 -5.38 5.59
CA PHE A 21 1.58 -5.67 6.08
C PHE A 21 1.69 -7.05 6.76
N ALA A 22 0.56 -7.63 7.19
CA ALA A 22 0.55 -8.99 7.73
C ALA A 22 1.05 -10.01 6.69
N PHE A 23 0.83 -9.75 5.39
CA PHE A 23 1.38 -10.60 4.32
C PHE A 23 2.90 -10.74 4.37
N PHE A 24 3.62 -9.70 4.82
CA PHE A 24 5.09 -9.72 4.91
C PHE A 24 5.62 -10.55 6.08
N THR A 25 4.75 -11.01 6.99
CA THR A 25 5.09 -11.97 8.04
C THR A 25 5.23 -13.40 7.51
N LEU A 26 4.63 -13.71 6.34
CA LEU A 26 4.72 -15.03 5.72
C LEU A 26 6.17 -15.36 5.35
N PRO A 27 6.62 -16.62 5.39
CA PRO A 27 7.97 -16.99 4.95
C PRO A 27 8.24 -16.60 3.50
N TYR A 28 9.49 -16.20 3.20
CA TYR A 28 9.91 -15.75 1.87
C TYR A 28 9.44 -16.67 0.75
N ARG A 29 9.58 -18.00 0.89
CA ARG A 29 9.15 -18.97 -0.13
C ARG A 29 7.67 -18.85 -0.50
N ARG A 30 6.78 -18.61 0.48
CA ARG A 30 5.33 -18.47 0.23
C ARG A 30 5.03 -17.14 -0.46
N ARG A 31 5.67 -16.06 -0.02
CA ARG A 31 5.53 -14.74 -0.65
C ARG A 31 6.00 -14.77 -2.11
N ARG A 32 7.14 -15.42 -2.33
CA ARG A 32 7.75 -15.62 -3.65
C ARG A 32 6.84 -16.41 -4.58
N ALA A 33 6.33 -17.56 -4.12
CA ALA A 33 5.41 -18.38 -4.90
C ALA A 33 4.10 -17.65 -5.25
N ALA A 34 3.55 -16.86 -4.31
CA ALA A 34 2.37 -16.04 -4.58
C ALA A 34 2.66 -14.97 -5.64
N LEU A 35 3.82 -14.31 -5.56
CA LEU A 35 4.24 -13.33 -6.54
C LEU A 35 4.44 -13.95 -7.93
N ASP A 36 5.10 -15.10 -7.99
CA ASP A 36 5.33 -15.82 -9.24
C ASP A 36 4.03 -16.28 -9.88
N LYS A 37 3.05 -16.71 -9.09
CA LYS A 37 1.71 -17.03 -9.57
C LYS A 37 1.00 -15.82 -10.17
N GLN A 38 1.18 -14.63 -9.60
CA GLN A 38 0.56 -13.39 -10.08
C GLN A 38 1.18 -12.91 -11.39
N TYR A 39 2.50 -12.94 -11.50
CA TYR A 39 3.19 -12.51 -12.71
C TYR A 39 3.16 -13.56 -13.82
N GLY A 40 3.42 -14.83 -13.51
CA GLY A 40 3.69 -15.86 -14.52
C GLY A 40 4.68 -15.34 -15.57
N ASP A 41 4.34 -15.51 -16.84
CA ASP A 41 5.09 -15.00 -17.99
C ASP A 41 4.75 -13.55 -18.37
N LYS A 42 3.89 -12.87 -17.61
CA LYS A 42 3.43 -11.51 -17.92
C LYS A 42 4.43 -10.46 -17.42
N PRO A 43 4.58 -9.33 -18.15
CA PRO A 43 5.39 -8.20 -17.70
C PRO A 43 4.70 -7.38 -16.59
N SER A 44 3.37 -7.49 -16.47
CA SER A 44 2.57 -6.85 -15.40
C SER A 44 1.52 -7.81 -14.88
N ALA A 45 1.36 -7.84 -13.56
CA ALA A 45 0.35 -8.63 -12.86
C ALA A 45 -0.84 -7.79 -12.36
N THR A 46 -0.70 -6.47 -12.33
CA THR A 46 -1.60 -5.58 -11.58
C THR A 46 -2.37 -4.58 -12.43
N ALA A 47 -2.12 -4.48 -13.73
CA ALA A 47 -2.68 -3.40 -14.57
C ALA A 47 -4.21 -3.18 -14.40
N SER A 48 -5.01 -4.24 -14.41
CA SER A 48 -6.46 -4.14 -14.19
C SER A 48 -6.79 -3.74 -12.74
N SER A 49 -6.05 -4.28 -11.76
CA SER A 49 -6.22 -3.91 -10.35
C SER A 49 -5.86 -2.44 -10.12
N ASP A 50 -4.85 -1.90 -10.82
CA ASP A 50 -4.40 -0.53 -10.67
C ASP A 50 -5.49 0.45 -11.13
N VAL A 51 -6.18 0.15 -12.24
CA VAL A 51 -7.34 0.92 -12.72
C VAL A 51 -8.49 0.87 -11.72
N VAL A 52 -8.82 -0.32 -11.19
CA VAL A 52 -9.89 -0.47 -10.19
C VAL A 52 -9.56 0.32 -8.91
N LEU A 53 -8.32 0.24 -8.44
CA LEU A 53 -7.86 0.99 -7.26
C LEU A 53 -7.86 2.50 -7.50
N MET A 54 -7.52 2.95 -8.71
CA MET A 54 -7.60 4.36 -9.07
C MET A 54 -9.05 4.86 -9.02
N ILE A 55 -9.99 4.16 -9.67
CA ILE A 55 -11.42 4.50 -9.65
C ILE A 55 -11.91 4.55 -8.20
N PHE A 56 -11.61 3.51 -7.41
CA PHE A 56 -11.99 3.45 -6.01
C PHE A 56 -11.43 4.62 -5.20
N THR A 57 -10.15 4.96 -5.39
CA THR A 57 -9.50 6.10 -4.71
C THR A 57 -10.19 7.43 -5.04
N VAL A 58 -10.53 7.67 -6.31
CA VAL A 58 -11.27 8.85 -6.75
C VAL A 58 -12.66 8.89 -6.13
N THR A 59 -13.38 7.76 -6.10
CA THR A 59 -14.70 7.67 -5.46
C THR A 59 -14.63 8.02 -3.97
N ILE A 60 -13.63 7.54 -3.24
CA ILE A 60 -13.42 7.88 -1.82
C ILE A 60 -13.11 9.37 -1.66
N ALA A 61 -12.25 9.95 -2.50
CA ALA A 61 -11.95 11.38 -2.44
C ALA A 61 -13.21 12.22 -2.66
N VAL A 62 -14.03 11.89 -3.67
CA VAL A 62 -15.31 12.57 -3.91
C VAL A 62 -16.26 12.42 -2.71
N LEU A 63 -16.37 11.21 -2.14
CA LEU A 63 -17.18 10.97 -0.94
C LEU A 63 -16.75 11.87 0.24
N LEU A 64 -15.45 11.99 0.48
CA LEU A 64 -14.91 12.83 1.56
C LEU A 64 -15.14 14.32 1.30
N LEU A 65 -14.99 14.77 0.05
CA LEU A 65 -15.30 16.15 -0.35
C LEU A 65 -16.79 16.48 -0.19
N CYS A 66 -17.69 15.59 -0.62
CA CYS A 66 -19.13 15.74 -0.42
C CYS A 66 -19.53 15.75 1.07
N ARG A 67 -18.72 15.13 1.95
CA ARG A 67 -18.89 15.18 3.40
C ARG A 67 -18.37 16.49 4.02
N GLY A 68 -17.75 17.37 3.24
CA GLY A 68 -17.17 18.62 3.74
C GLY A 68 -15.88 18.41 4.53
N VAL A 69 -14.99 17.53 4.08
CA VAL A 69 -13.66 17.37 4.69
C VAL A 69 -12.92 18.71 4.77
N GLU A 70 -12.31 18.97 5.91
CA GLU A 70 -11.57 20.20 6.16
C GLU A 70 -10.30 20.23 5.27
N PRO A 71 -10.04 21.33 4.51
CA PRO A 71 -8.97 21.36 3.52
C PRO A 71 -7.56 21.12 4.07
N VAL A 72 -7.23 21.64 5.25
CA VAL A 72 -5.91 21.45 5.88
C VAL A 72 -5.70 19.97 6.20
N SER A 73 -6.70 19.30 6.76
CA SER A 73 -6.69 17.87 7.08
C SER A 73 -6.58 17.02 5.82
N PHE A 74 -7.32 17.38 4.76
CA PHE A 74 -7.29 16.66 3.49
C PHE A 74 -5.93 16.79 2.78
N LEU A 75 -5.45 18.02 2.57
CA LEU A 75 -4.17 18.28 1.91
C LEU A 75 -2.98 17.79 2.73
N GLY A 76 -3.03 17.97 4.06
CA GLY A 76 -2.04 17.45 4.98
C GLY A 76 -1.96 15.92 4.92
N GLY A 77 -3.12 15.24 4.96
CA GLY A 77 -3.19 13.78 4.82
C GLY A 77 -2.64 13.28 3.47
N LEU A 78 -2.98 13.95 2.37
CA LEU A 78 -2.44 13.64 1.04
C LEU A 78 -0.92 13.78 0.98
N TRP A 79 -0.38 14.88 1.50
CA TRP A 79 1.07 15.13 1.52
C TRP A 79 1.82 14.11 2.39
N ILE A 80 1.29 13.79 3.58
CA ILE A 80 1.86 12.76 4.46
C ILE A 80 1.87 11.40 3.75
N GLY A 81 0.74 11.00 3.16
CA GLY A 81 0.61 9.74 2.44
C GLY A 81 1.56 9.62 1.26
N ALA A 82 1.63 10.65 0.42
CA ALA A 82 2.54 10.73 -0.73
C ALA A 82 4.01 10.66 -0.31
N THR A 83 4.35 11.33 0.79
CA THR A 83 5.72 11.33 1.31
C THR A 83 6.10 9.96 1.87
N LEU A 84 5.21 9.33 2.64
CA LEU A 84 5.46 7.99 3.20
C LEU A 84 5.66 6.94 2.11
N ILE A 85 4.86 6.95 1.03
CA ILE A 85 5.02 6.00 -0.06
C ILE A 85 6.33 6.24 -0.85
N GLN A 86 6.72 7.49 -1.07
CA GLN A 86 8.02 7.83 -1.68
C GLN A 86 9.18 7.30 -0.84
N LEU A 87 9.18 7.60 0.47
CA LEU A 87 10.21 7.13 1.39
C LEU A 87 10.25 5.60 1.49
N TYR A 88 9.08 4.95 1.45
CA TYR A 88 8.97 3.50 1.43
C TYR A 88 9.71 2.90 0.23
N PHE A 89 9.47 3.42 -0.99
CA PHE A 89 10.15 2.93 -2.19
C PHE A 89 11.65 3.22 -2.17
N HIS A 90 12.08 4.37 -1.64
CA HIS A 90 13.50 4.68 -1.48
C HIS A 90 14.25 3.69 -0.57
N GLY A 91 13.54 3.01 0.33
CA GLY A 91 14.09 1.92 1.14
C GLY A 91 14.65 0.74 0.32
N PHE A 92 14.19 0.57 -0.92
CA PHE A 92 14.56 -0.56 -1.79
C PHE A 92 15.74 -0.27 -2.74
N ARG A 93 16.60 0.70 -2.41
CA ARG A 93 17.77 1.09 -3.22
C ARG A 93 18.86 0.02 -3.43
N ARG A 94 18.91 -1.03 -2.61
CA ARG A 94 19.95 -2.07 -2.73
C ARG A 94 19.51 -3.15 -3.73
N PRO A 95 20.39 -3.59 -4.65
CA PRO A 95 20.05 -4.64 -5.61
C PRO A 95 19.67 -5.93 -4.90
N VAL A 96 18.81 -6.71 -5.55
CA VAL A 96 18.44 -8.06 -5.11
C VAL A 96 19.54 -9.03 -5.56
N PRO A 97 20.01 -9.96 -4.71
CA PRO A 97 20.97 -10.98 -5.13
C PRO A 97 20.47 -11.78 -6.34
N GLU A 98 21.36 -12.17 -7.25
CA GLU A 98 21.00 -12.84 -8.52
C GLU A 98 20.11 -14.09 -8.32
N HIS A 99 20.39 -14.91 -7.32
CA HIS A 99 19.60 -16.11 -7.01
C HIS A 99 18.17 -15.82 -6.51
N ARG A 100 17.81 -14.55 -6.28
CA ARG A 100 16.49 -14.07 -5.84
C ARG A 100 15.90 -13.00 -6.76
N SER A 101 16.60 -12.64 -7.84
CA SER A 101 16.18 -11.60 -8.76
C SER A 101 14.99 -12.04 -9.61
N ALA A 102 14.39 -11.08 -10.31
CA ALA A 102 13.35 -11.35 -11.29
C ALA A 102 13.88 -12.20 -12.44
N PRO A 103 13.09 -13.20 -12.92
CA PRO A 103 13.41 -13.91 -14.15
C PRO A 103 13.63 -12.94 -15.31
N PRO A 104 14.48 -13.31 -16.29
CA PRO A 104 14.74 -12.49 -17.47
C PRO A 104 13.46 -12.05 -18.20
N ARG A 105 13.51 -10.89 -18.87
CA ARG A 105 12.34 -10.12 -19.38
C ARG A 105 11.51 -9.51 -18.24
N THR A 106 12.15 -8.68 -17.45
CA THR A 106 11.55 -8.00 -16.29
C THR A 106 11.13 -6.57 -16.65
N SER A 107 9.97 -6.16 -16.15
CA SER A 107 9.56 -4.76 -16.11
C SER A 107 10.06 -4.13 -14.81
N PRO A 108 10.25 -2.81 -14.74
CA PRO A 108 10.64 -2.14 -13.49
C PRO A 108 9.70 -2.47 -12.31
N LEU A 109 8.41 -2.62 -12.58
CA LEU A 109 7.42 -3.01 -11.57
C LEU A 109 7.64 -4.44 -11.05
N LYS A 110 7.99 -5.39 -11.93
CA LYS A 110 8.31 -6.76 -11.56
C LYS A 110 9.57 -6.81 -10.70
N GLU A 111 10.63 -6.10 -11.11
CA GLU A 111 11.84 -5.91 -10.31
C GLU A 111 11.57 -5.34 -8.92
N MET A 112 10.80 -4.25 -8.83
CA MET A 112 10.44 -3.62 -7.55
C MET A 112 9.66 -4.59 -6.66
N SER A 113 8.69 -5.32 -7.23
CA SER A 113 7.91 -6.31 -6.47
C SER A 113 8.79 -7.41 -5.88
N TYR A 114 9.81 -7.85 -6.62
CA TYR A 114 10.78 -8.84 -6.15
C TYR A 114 11.66 -8.27 -5.03
N ALA A 115 12.13 -7.02 -5.17
CA ALA A 115 12.89 -6.33 -4.12
C ALA A 115 12.08 -6.20 -2.82
N ILE A 116 10.78 -5.90 -2.93
CA ILE A 116 9.86 -5.86 -1.79
C ILE A 116 9.74 -7.25 -1.15
N GLN A 117 9.59 -8.32 -1.94
CA GLN A 117 9.44 -9.66 -1.35
C GLN A 117 10.73 -10.21 -0.73
N ASP A 118 11.91 -9.86 -1.25
CA ASP A 118 13.19 -10.27 -0.68
C ASP A 118 13.41 -9.69 0.73
N ALA A 119 13.17 -8.39 0.89
CA ALA A 119 13.41 -7.68 2.14
C ALA A 119 12.32 -6.65 2.48
N PRO A 120 11.09 -7.09 2.80
CA PRO A 120 9.93 -6.19 2.98
C PRO A 120 10.09 -5.22 4.15
N TRP A 121 10.99 -5.52 5.09
CA TRP A 121 11.25 -4.71 6.27
C TRP A 121 12.31 -3.63 6.07
N ARG A 122 12.86 -3.46 4.86
CA ARG A 122 13.82 -2.38 4.57
C ARG A 122 13.26 -1.00 4.97
N PRO A 123 12.03 -0.61 4.59
CA PRO A 123 11.42 0.65 5.02
C PRO A 123 10.65 0.50 6.35
N TRP A 124 11.20 -0.21 7.35
CA TRP A 124 10.51 -0.40 8.63
C TRP A 124 10.09 0.92 9.33
N PRO A 125 10.84 2.05 9.27
CA PRO A 125 10.40 3.28 9.91
C PRO A 125 9.12 3.82 9.28
N GLN A 126 8.99 3.77 7.95
CA GLN A 126 7.81 4.23 7.23
C GLN A 126 6.59 3.35 7.54
N VAL A 127 6.79 2.04 7.62
CA VAL A 127 5.74 1.09 8.02
C VAL A 127 5.27 1.37 9.44
N LEU A 128 6.19 1.58 10.38
CA LEU A 128 5.86 1.90 11.76
C LEU A 128 5.09 3.23 11.86
N THR A 129 5.58 4.29 11.21
CA THR A 129 4.90 5.59 11.19
C THR A 129 3.49 5.47 10.64
N LEU A 130 3.31 4.76 9.52
CA LEU A 130 1.98 4.53 8.94
C LEU A 130 1.05 3.79 9.91
N ILE A 131 1.53 2.73 10.57
CA ILE A 131 0.74 1.97 11.56
C ILE A 131 0.33 2.85 12.74
N VAL A 132 1.24 3.67 13.27
CA VAL A 132 0.94 4.58 14.38
C VAL A 132 -0.11 5.61 13.98
N LEU A 133 0.04 6.25 12.81
CA LEU A 133 -0.91 7.25 12.32
C LEU A 133 -2.29 6.66 12.07
N VAL A 134 -2.36 5.49 11.43
CA VAL A 134 -3.63 4.79 11.19
C VAL A 134 -4.26 4.35 12.50
N GLY A 135 -3.48 3.79 13.43
CA GLY A 135 -3.95 3.37 14.74
C GLY A 135 -4.51 4.53 15.56
N TYR A 136 -3.80 5.67 15.59
CA TYR A 136 -4.26 6.89 16.23
C TYR A 136 -5.58 7.38 15.61
N GLY A 137 -5.65 7.49 14.28
CA GLY A 137 -6.86 7.93 13.59
C GLY A 137 -8.07 7.00 13.79
N LEU A 138 -7.85 5.68 13.86
CA LEU A 138 -8.92 4.73 14.17
C LEU A 138 -9.42 4.84 15.62
N ILE A 139 -8.51 5.05 16.58
CA ILE A 139 -8.89 5.26 17.99
C ILE A 139 -9.70 6.55 18.13
N ASP A 140 -9.25 7.63 17.51
CA ASP A 140 -9.94 8.92 17.53
C ASP A 140 -11.34 8.84 16.90
N LEU A 141 -11.48 8.07 15.81
CA LEU A 141 -12.77 7.89 15.12
C LEU A 141 -13.81 7.10 15.93
N ILE A 142 -13.37 6.25 16.86
CA ILE A 142 -14.23 5.38 17.69
C ILE A 142 -14.59 6.04 19.03
N ARG A 143 -13.74 6.96 19.52
CA ARG A 143 -14.01 7.77 20.70
C ARG A 143 -15.13 8.78 20.45
#